data_AF-R7USA0-F1
#
_entry.id   AF-R7USA0-F1
#
_cell.length_a   1.000
_cell.length_b   1.000
_cell.length_c   1.000
_cell.angle_alpha   90.00
_cell.angle_beta   90.00
_cell.angle_gamma   90.00
#
_symmetry.space_group_name_H-M   'P 1'
#
loop_
_entity.id
_entity.type
_entity.pdbx_description
1 polymer ?
#
loop_
_entity_poly.entity_id
_entity_poly.type
_entity_poly.pdbx_seq_one_letter_code
_entity_poly.pdbx_strand_id
1 'polypeptide(L)'
;MDNAAFAKALSAALLDPQVRSSIGGIVAESIKQELVALRAEVKQKNAIIDQLKRRVDDLESTNDDLEQYQRRNSLRISGLLEEDNEDTFQRSLCVINETMKVEPPIQEQDIDRLSLFIDSKLDFKLRPDLDIFNEDIESLFIELSAS
;
A
#
# COMPACT_ATOMS: atom_id res chain seq x y z
N MET A 1 53.80 -11.73 13.53
CA MET A 1 53.84 -13.12 14.03
C MET A 1 53.20 -14.01 12.97
N ASP A 2 53.74 -15.20 12.75
CA ASP A 2 53.10 -16.23 11.92
C ASP A 2 51.86 -16.77 12.65
N ASN A 3 50.73 -16.88 11.93
CA ASN A 3 49.47 -17.41 12.48
C ASN A 3 49.63 -18.84 13.00
N ALA A 4 50.50 -19.64 12.38
CA ALA A 4 50.77 -21.00 12.85
C ALA A 4 51.53 -21.00 14.19
N ALA A 5 52.51 -20.10 14.34
CA ALA A 5 53.24 -19.93 15.59
C ALA A 5 52.34 -19.43 16.73
N PHE A 6 51.43 -18.49 16.43
CA PHE A 6 50.44 -18.01 17.38
C PHE A 6 49.46 -19.10 17.80
N ALA A 7 48.87 -19.84 16.85
CA ALA A 7 47.94 -20.93 17.14
C ALA A 7 48.59 -22.00 18.05
N LYS A 8 49.84 -22.38 17.76
CA LYS A 8 50.58 -23.36 18.58
C LYS A 8 50.83 -22.85 20.01
N ALA A 9 51.20 -21.58 20.16
CA ALA A 9 51.40 -20.97 21.48
C ALA A 9 50.08 -20.87 22.26
N LEU A 10 48.99 -20.50 21.60
CA LEU A 10 47.66 -20.45 22.21
C LEU A 10 47.18 -21.85 22.64
N SER A 11 47.35 -22.87 21.81
CA SER A 11 47.01 -24.25 22.17
C SER A 11 47.77 -24.74 23.39
N ALA A 12 49.06 -24.41 23.50
CA ALA A 12 49.87 -24.74 24.67
C ALA A 12 49.37 -23.99 25.93
N ALA A 13 49.03 -22.71 25.81
CA ALA A 13 48.53 -21.89 26.90
C ALA A 13 47.15 -22.36 27.41
N LEU A 14 46.27 -22.85 26.53
CA LEU A 14 44.93 -23.35 26.89
C LEU A 14 44.95 -24.67 27.69
N LEU A 15 46.09 -25.37 27.74
CA LEU A 15 46.26 -26.54 28.62
C LEU A 15 46.22 -26.12 30.10
N ASP A 16 46.68 -24.90 30.41
CA ASP A 16 46.58 -24.33 31.75
C ASP A 16 45.11 -24.06 32.11
N PRO A 17 44.57 -24.68 33.17
CA PRO A 17 43.19 -24.46 33.61
C PRO A 17 42.87 -23.01 33.97
N GLN A 18 43.83 -22.25 34.54
CA GLN A 18 43.63 -20.85 34.88
C GLN A 18 43.52 -19.98 33.63
N VAL A 19 44.43 -20.16 32.67
CA VAL A 19 44.40 -19.41 31.40
C VAL A 19 43.11 -19.68 30.64
N ARG A 20 42.71 -20.95 30.55
CA ARG A 20 41.44 -21.35 29.92
C ARG A 20 40.23 -20.75 30.62
N SER A 21 40.21 -20.73 31.95
CA SER A 21 39.12 -20.12 32.71
C SER A 21 39.03 -18.60 32.48
N SER A 22 40.17 -17.89 32.52
CA SER A 22 40.21 -16.45 32.28
C SER A 22 39.78 -16.08 30.87
N ILE A 23 40.32 -16.73 29.84
CA ILE A 23 39.94 -16.49 28.45
C ILE A 23 38.46 -16.87 28.23
N GLY A 24 38.01 -18.00 28.78
CA GLY A 24 36.62 -18.41 28.73
C GLY A 24 35.67 -17.38 29.35
N GLY A 25 36.05 -16.78 30.49
CA GLY A 25 35.29 -15.71 31.12
C GLY A 25 35.21 -14.44 30.26
N ILE A 26 36.33 -14.02 29.66
CA ILE A 26 36.38 -12.84 28.77
C ILE A 26 35.50 -13.06 27.53
N VAL A 27 35.63 -14.21 26.87
CA VAL A 27 34.84 -14.53 25.67
C VAL A 27 33.36 -14.66 26.02
N ALA A 28 33.02 -15.31 27.14
CA ALA A 28 31.64 -15.45 27.58
C ALA A 28 30.99 -14.10 27.88
N GLU A 29 31.72 -13.19 28.55
CA GLU A 29 31.21 -11.85 28.83
C GLU A 29 31.07 -11.01 27.56
N SER A 30 32.04 -11.09 26.63
CA SER A 30 31.96 -10.43 25.32
C SER A 30 30.72 -10.87 24.54
N ILE A 31 30.50 -12.19 24.43
CA ILE A 31 29.32 -12.75 23.74
C ILE A 31 28.03 -12.31 24.44
N LYS A 32 28.01 -12.32 25.78
CA LYS A 32 26.84 -11.91 26.56
C LYS A 32 26.49 -10.45 26.31
N GLN A 33 27.48 -9.56 26.23
CA GLN A 33 27.28 -8.14 25.95
C GLN A 33 26.73 -7.92 24.55
N GLU A 34 27.31 -8.56 23.53
CA GLU A 34 26.79 -8.51 22.16
C GLU A 34 25.36 -9.04 22.06
N LEU A 35 25.07 -10.15 22.76
CA LEU A 35 23.73 -10.75 22.76
C LEU A 35 22.70 -9.84 23.44
N VAL A 36 23.08 -9.12 24.50
CA VAL A 36 22.21 -8.11 25.13
C VAL A 36 21.97 -6.93 24.19
N ALA A 37 23.01 -6.43 23.52
CA ALA A 37 22.89 -5.34 22.56
C ALA A 37 21.98 -5.72 21.39
N LEU A 38 22.18 -6.91 20.83
CA LEU A 38 21.39 -7.42 19.71
C LEU A 38 19.91 -7.61 20.10
N ARG A 39 19.64 -8.10 21.32
CA ARG A 39 18.27 -8.21 21.84
C ARG A 39 17.61 -6.84 22.00
N ALA A 40 18.35 -5.82 22.44
CA ALA A 40 17.84 -4.47 22.55
C ALA A 40 17.50 -3.89 21.16
N GLU A 41 18.38 -4.10 20.18
CA GLU A 41 18.17 -3.64 18.80
C GLU A 41 16.96 -4.33 18.14
N VAL A 42 16.82 -5.65 18.30
CA VAL A 42 15.65 -6.40 17.80
C VAL A 42 14.36 -5.88 18.43
N LYS A 43 14.35 -5.62 19.74
CA LYS A 43 13.19 -5.06 20.44
C LYS A 43 12.83 -3.67 19.90
N GLN A 44 13.82 -2.82 19.68
CA GLN A 44 13.62 -1.48 19.12
C GLN A 44 13.06 -1.55 17.69
N LYS A 45 13.65 -2.39 16.84
CA LYS A 45 13.19 -2.59 15.46
C LYS A 45 11.76 -3.10 15.40
N ASN A 46 11.39 -4.05 16.25
CA ASN A 46 10.01 -4.55 16.33
C ASN A 46 9.03 -3.43 16.74
N ALA A 47 9.39 -2.59 17.71
CA ALA A 47 8.54 -1.47 18.11
C ALA A 47 8.32 -0.46 16.97
N ILE A 48 9.36 -0.18 16.17
CA ILE A 48 9.27 0.69 14.98
C ILE A 48 8.38 0.04 13.92
N ILE A 49 8.53 -1.27 13.67
CA ILE A 49 7.68 -2.00 12.73
C ILE A 49 6.22 -1.91 13.13
N ASP A 50 5.90 -2.12 14.41
CA ASP A 50 4.52 -2.02 14.90
C ASP A 50 3.95 -0.61 14.77
N GLN A 51 4.77 0.42 15.02
CA GLN A 51 4.37 1.81 14.82
C GLN A 51 4.10 2.11 13.34
N LEU A 52 4.97 1.65 12.44
CA LEU A 52 4.82 1.87 11.00
C LEU A 52 3.58 1.15 10.46
N LYS A 53 3.30 -0.07 10.92
CA LYS A 53 2.09 -0.81 10.54
C LYS A 53 0.82 -0.03 10.90
N ARG A 54 0.70 0.40 12.16
CA ARG A 54 -0.47 1.22 12.57
C ARG A 54 -0.61 2.47 11.73
N ARG A 55 0.50 3.14 11.41
CA ARG A 55 0.46 4.34 10.58
C ARG A 55 0.02 4.04 9.14
N VAL A 56 0.39 2.88 8.60
CA VAL A 56 -0.11 2.42 7.29
C VAL A 56 -1.62 2.19 7.38
N ASP A 57 -2.08 1.42 8.37
CA ASP A 57 -3.50 1.14 8.58
C ASP A 57 -4.32 2.44 8.72
N ASP A 58 -3.83 3.41 9.51
CA ASP A 58 -4.47 4.72 9.70
C ASP A 58 -4.53 5.53 8.40
N LEU A 59 -3.44 5.50 7.60
CA LEU A 59 -3.38 6.21 6.32
C LEU A 59 -4.28 5.57 5.26
N GLU A 60 -4.33 4.24 5.21
CA GLU A 60 -5.25 3.50 4.34
C GLU A 60 -6.70 3.83 4.68
N SER A 61 -7.07 3.77 5.97
CA SER A 61 -8.41 4.16 6.42
C SER A 61 -8.75 5.62 6.09
N THR A 62 -7.79 6.54 6.28
CA THR A 62 -8.00 7.96 5.95
C THR A 62 -8.15 8.16 4.44
N ASN A 63 -7.39 7.42 3.63
CA ASN A 63 -7.50 7.48 2.18
C ASN A 63 -8.86 6.96 1.71
N ASP A 64 -9.32 5.84 2.26
CA ASP A 64 -10.64 5.28 1.97
C ASP A 64 -11.75 6.27 2.32
N ASP A 65 -11.66 6.92 3.49
CA ASP A 65 -12.60 7.96 3.90
C ASP A 65 -12.58 9.17 2.93
N LEU A 66 -11.40 9.59 2.48
CA LEU A 66 -11.25 10.68 1.52
C LEU A 66 -11.79 10.31 0.14
N GLU A 67 -11.52 9.10 -0.35
CA GLU A 67 -12.08 8.62 -1.61
C GLU A 67 -13.60 8.53 -1.54
N GLN A 68 -14.16 8.02 -0.45
CA GLN A 68 -15.60 8.01 -0.24
C GLN A 68 -16.18 9.43 -0.18
N TYR A 69 -15.49 10.36 0.49
CA TYR A 69 -15.91 11.75 0.58
C TYR A 69 -15.93 12.42 -0.80
N GLN A 70 -14.91 12.20 -1.63
CA GLN A 70 -14.85 12.72 -2.99
C GLN A 70 -15.92 12.07 -3.89
N ARG A 71 -16.18 10.77 -3.72
CA ARG A 71 -17.24 10.07 -4.47
C ARG A 71 -18.65 10.40 -3.99
N ARG A 72 -18.83 11.09 -2.86
CA ARG A 72 -20.15 11.40 -2.31
C ARG A 72 -21.03 12.21 -3.28
N ASN A 73 -20.41 13.06 -4.08
CA ASN A 73 -21.08 13.82 -5.13
C ASN A 73 -20.82 13.25 -6.52
N SER A 74 -20.25 12.04 -6.61
CA SER A 74 -19.98 11.38 -7.87
C SER A 74 -20.96 10.25 -8.16
N LEU A 75 -21.56 10.24 -9.35
CA LEU A 75 -22.40 9.15 -9.82
C LEU A 75 -21.66 8.36 -10.90
N ARG A 76 -21.60 7.04 -10.75
CA ARG A 76 -21.10 6.11 -11.78
C ARG A 76 -22.25 5.42 -12.52
N ILE A 77 -22.36 5.55 -13.85
CA ILE A 77 -23.42 4.90 -14.67
C ILE A 77 -22.81 3.92 -15.69
N SER A 78 -23.18 2.64 -15.61
CA SER A 78 -22.64 1.56 -16.48
C SER A 78 -23.65 1.10 -17.52
N GLY A 79 -23.19 0.35 -18.52
CA GLY A 79 -24.08 -0.32 -19.49
C GLY A 79 -24.77 0.60 -20.49
N LEU A 80 -24.30 1.84 -20.65
CA LEU A 80 -24.77 2.73 -21.71
C LEU A 80 -24.11 2.33 -23.03
N LEU A 81 -24.93 2.10 -24.07
CA LEU A 81 -24.42 1.83 -25.41
C LEU A 81 -23.77 3.11 -25.97
N GLU A 82 -22.57 2.97 -26.53
CA GLU A 82 -21.88 4.06 -27.22
C GLU A 82 -22.51 4.28 -28.60
N GLU A 83 -22.78 5.54 -28.95
CA GLU A 83 -23.26 5.94 -30.27
C GLU A 83 -22.27 6.87 -30.99
N ASP A 84 -22.14 6.69 -32.31
CA ASP A 84 -21.27 7.54 -33.12
C ASP A 84 -21.74 9.01 -33.06
N ASN A 85 -20.83 9.90 -32.67
CA ASN A 85 -21.08 11.34 -32.49
C ASN A 85 -22.13 11.67 -31.40
N GLU A 86 -22.23 10.85 -30.35
CA GLU A 86 -23.10 11.19 -29.23
C GLU A 86 -22.66 12.47 -28.51
N ASP A 87 -23.65 13.27 -28.09
CA ASP A 87 -23.43 14.33 -27.11
C ASP A 87 -23.53 13.71 -25.72
N THR A 88 -22.37 13.51 -25.09
CA THR A 88 -22.28 12.84 -23.79
C THR A 88 -23.01 13.62 -22.68
N PHE A 89 -23.07 14.95 -22.77
CA PHE A 89 -23.79 15.78 -21.81
C PHE A 89 -25.30 15.58 -21.92
N GLN A 90 -25.84 15.71 -23.14
CA GLN A 90 -27.26 15.51 -23.39
C GLN A 90 -27.70 14.08 -23.07
N ARG A 91 -26.90 13.08 -23.43
CA ARG A 91 -27.19 11.68 -23.11
C ARG A 91 -27.22 11.44 -21.59
N SER A 92 -26.26 12.01 -20.85
CA SER A 92 -26.22 11.87 -19.39
C SER A 92 -27.39 12.55 -18.70
N LEU A 93 -27.77 13.76 -19.15
CA LEU A 93 -28.97 14.44 -18.64
C LEU A 93 -30.26 13.67 -18.94
N CYS A 94 -30.37 13.10 -20.13
CA CYS A 94 -31.50 12.24 -20.51
C CYS A 94 -31.58 11.01 -19.58
N VAL A 95 -30.46 10.33 -19.33
CA VAL A 95 -30.42 9.20 -18.38
C VAL A 95 -30.84 9.63 -16.97
N ILE A 96 -30.27 10.71 -16.43
CA ILE A 96 -30.57 11.18 -15.07
C ILE A 96 -32.03 11.63 -14.94
N ASN A 97 -32.51 12.48 -15.83
CA ASN A 97 -33.82 13.11 -15.69
C ASN A 97 -34.96 12.23 -16.18
N GLU A 98 -34.78 11.50 -17.28
CA GLU A 98 -35.86 10.71 -17.89
C GLU A 98 -35.87 9.27 -17.38
N THR A 99 -34.71 8.64 -17.23
CA THR A 99 -34.62 7.24 -16.79
C THR A 99 -34.64 7.14 -15.26
N MET A 100 -33.79 7.90 -14.57
CA MET A 100 -33.72 7.86 -13.09
C MET A 100 -34.78 8.74 -12.42
N LYS A 101 -35.43 9.65 -13.17
CA LYS A 101 -36.53 10.52 -12.70
C LYS A 101 -36.15 11.37 -11.49
N VAL A 102 -34.96 11.97 -11.53
CA VAL A 102 -34.50 12.88 -10.47
C VAL A 102 -35.35 14.16 -10.47
N GLU A 103 -35.84 14.55 -9.29
CA GLU A 103 -36.59 15.79 -9.06
C GLU A 103 -35.89 16.66 -7.99
N PRO A 104 -35.66 17.97 -8.24
CA PRO A 104 -35.90 18.66 -9.52
C PRO A 104 -34.94 18.18 -10.63
N PRO A 105 -35.31 18.35 -11.92
CA PRO A 105 -34.45 17.93 -13.02
C PRO A 105 -33.09 18.61 -12.97
N ILE A 106 -32.03 17.80 -13.03
CA ILE A 106 -30.64 18.26 -13.07
C ILE A 106 -30.42 19.04 -14.37
N GLN A 107 -29.76 20.20 -14.27
CA GLN A 107 -29.36 21.04 -15.38
C GLN A 107 -27.86 20.92 -15.65
N GLU A 108 -27.41 21.35 -16.83
CA GLU A 108 -25.97 21.32 -17.19
C GLU A 108 -25.10 22.07 -16.17
N GLN A 109 -25.57 23.20 -15.63
CA GLN A 109 -24.82 23.97 -14.64
C GLN A 109 -24.65 23.29 -13.28
N ASP A 110 -25.42 22.24 -13.00
CA ASP A 110 -25.35 21.50 -11.73
C ASP A 110 -24.21 20.46 -11.76
N ILE A 111 -23.70 20.15 -12.95
CA ILE A 111 -22.63 19.19 -13.21
C ILE A 111 -21.29 19.94 -13.31
N ASP A 112 -20.36 19.65 -12.39
CA ASP A 112 -19.02 20.25 -12.44
C ASP A 112 -18.17 19.57 -13.52
N ARG A 113 -18.23 18.24 -13.59
CA ARG A 113 -17.47 17.44 -14.55
C ARG A 113 -18.23 16.22 -15.03
N LEU A 114 -18.06 15.94 -16.31
CA LEU A 114 -18.57 14.74 -16.98
C LEU A 114 -17.43 14.12 -17.78
N SER A 115 -17.22 12.81 -17.63
CA SER A 115 -16.16 12.10 -18.33
C SER A 115 -16.60 10.71 -18.77
N LEU A 116 -16.45 10.44 -20.07
CA LEU A 116 -16.69 9.13 -20.68
C LEU A 116 -15.41 8.29 -20.57
N PHE A 117 -15.53 7.08 -20.04
CA PHE A 117 -14.46 6.09 -20.03
C PHE A 117 -14.81 4.99 -21.03
N ILE A 118 -14.06 4.96 -22.14
CA ILE A 118 -14.19 3.96 -23.20
C ILE A 118 -13.11 2.89 -22.96
N ASP A 119 -13.52 1.66 -22.65
CA ASP A 119 -12.58 0.51 -22.49
C ASP A 119 -12.25 -0.16 -23.85
N SER A 120 -12.92 0.23 -24.93
CA SER A 120 -12.73 -0.38 -26.24
C SER A 120 -11.55 0.25 -27.02
N LYS A 121 -10.32 -0.25 -26.76
CA LYS A 121 -9.11 -0.29 -27.64
C LYS A 121 -7.78 0.05 -26.95
N LEU A 122 -7.52 -0.47 -25.77
CA LEU A 122 -6.13 -0.68 -25.35
C LEU A 122 -5.91 -2.19 -25.19
N ASP A 123 -5.09 -2.74 -26.07
CA ASP A 123 -4.60 -4.13 -25.97
C ASP A 123 -3.66 -4.18 -24.76
N PHE A 124 -4.25 -4.22 -23.57
CA PHE A 124 -3.51 -4.33 -22.31
C PHE A 124 -2.94 -5.73 -22.24
N LYS A 125 -1.61 -5.85 -22.39
CA LYS A 125 -0.89 -7.06 -22.03
C LYS A 125 -1.20 -7.38 -20.56
N LEU A 126 -1.99 -8.43 -20.33
CA LEU A 126 -2.28 -8.97 -19.02
C LEU A 126 -0.98 -9.13 -18.22
N ARG A 127 -0.95 -8.46 -17.07
CA ARG A 127 0.11 -8.53 -16.06
C ARG A 127 -0.28 -9.64 -15.08
N PRO A 128 0.33 -10.83 -15.13
CA PRO A 128 -0.11 -12.00 -14.34
C PRO A 128 0.01 -11.83 -12.82
N ASP A 129 0.63 -10.72 -12.38
CA ASP A 129 0.88 -10.37 -10.98
C ASP A 129 -0.30 -9.67 -10.28
N LEU A 130 -1.37 -9.33 -11.00
CA LEU A 130 -2.49 -8.53 -10.50
C LEU A 130 -3.87 -9.23 -10.58
N ASP A 131 -3.89 -10.57 -10.55
CA ASP A 131 -5.08 -11.43 -10.66
C ASP A 131 -6.13 -11.29 -9.52
N ILE A 132 -6.02 -10.29 -8.63
CA ILE A 132 -6.83 -10.24 -7.39
C ILE A 132 -7.84 -9.08 -7.36
N PHE A 133 -7.85 -8.16 -8.33
CA PHE A 133 -8.74 -6.99 -8.31
C PHE A 133 -9.44 -6.69 -9.64
N ASN A 134 -9.76 -7.72 -10.42
CA ASN A 134 -10.59 -7.57 -11.62
C ASN A 134 -11.96 -8.21 -11.40
N GLU A 135 -12.84 -7.48 -10.73
CA GLU A 135 -14.28 -7.63 -10.91
C GLU A 135 -14.84 -6.30 -11.41
N ASP A 136 -15.03 -6.23 -12.74
CA ASP A 136 -16.09 -5.52 -13.45
C ASP A 136 -16.40 -4.07 -13.03
N ILE A 137 -15.52 -3.16 -13.41
CA ILE A 137 -15.69 -1.72 -13.19
C ILE A 137 -16.01 -1.05 -14.55
N GLU A 138 -17.14 -1.42 -15.18
CA GLU A 138 -17.82 -0.58 -16.17
C GLU A 138 -18.46 0.60 -15.43
N SER A 139 -18.15 1.88 -15.71
CA SER A 139 -19.05 3.03 -15.45
C SER A 139 -18.48 4.42 -15.78
N LEU A 140 -19.43 5.30 -16.11
CA LEU A 140 -19.38 6.73 -16.42
C LEU A 140 -19.33 7.58 -15.15
N PHE A 141 -18.33 8.44 -14.93
CA PHE A 141 -18.25 9.30 -13.75
C PHE A 141 -18.89 10.68 -13.97
N ILE A 142 -19.74 11.11 -13.03
CA ILE A 142 -20.39 12.42 -13.02
C ILE A 142 -20.10 13.07 -11.68
N GLU A 143 -19.52 14.26 -11.63
CA GLU A 143 -19.26 15.01 -10.37
C GLU A 143 -20.28 16.16 -10.25
N LEU A 144 -21.09 16.12 -9.19
CA LEU A 144 -22.13 17.11 -8.89
C LEU A 144 -21.57 18.23 -8.01
N SER A 145 -21.94 19.46 -8.32
CA SER A 145 -21.53 20.64 -7.55
C SER A 145 -22.11 20.61 -6.14
N ALA A 146 -21.28 20.87 -5.12
CA ALA A 146 -21.76 21.05 -3.77
C ALA A 146 -22.45 22.42 -3.63
N SER A 147 -23.70 22.42 -3.16
CA SER A 147 -24.48 23.61 -2.78
C SER A 147 -23.88 24.34 -1.58
#